data_AF-A0A7Z8CWD0-F1
#
_entry.id   AF-A0A7Z8CWD0-F1
#
_cell.length_a   1.000
_cell.length_b   1.000
_cell.length_c   1.000
_cell.angle_alpha   90.00
_cell.angle_beta   90.00
_cell.angle_gamma   90.00
#
_symmetry.space_group_name_H-M   'P 1'
#
loop_
_entity.id
_entity.type
_entity.pdbx_description
1 polymer ?
#
loop_
_entity_poly.entity_id
_entity_poly.type
_entity_poly.pdbx_seq_one_letter_code
_entity_poly.pdbx_strand_id
1 'polypeptide(L)'
;MRYTAVREVNISIDEKIYNEKWLQEFSKYMYQKNNVDELARHILQVLLRLGMDTNIEGIGYIKVNGEYPTFADDYTKAPGIEVTIDFDEIDIY
;
A
#
# COMPACT_ATOMS: atom_id res chain seq x y z
N MET A 1 21.46 21.13 -5.60
CA MET A 1 20.62 20.55 -4.52
C MET A 1 20.04 19.26 -5.06
N ARG A 2 20.05 18.15 -4.31
CA ARG A 2 19.55 16.85 -4.77
C ARG A 2 18.08 16.69 -4.40
N TYR A 3 17.26 16.35 -5.37
CA TYR A 3 15.86 16.02 -5.18
C TYR A 3 15.61 14.60 -5.63
N THR A 4 14.68 13.93 -4.98
CA THR A 4 14.21 12.61 -5.41
C THR A 4 12.76 12.78 -5.83
N ALA A 5 12.44 12.43 -7.08
CA ALA A 5 11.08 12.40 -7.58
C ALA A 5 10.62 10.96 -7.76
N VAL A 6 9.35 10.70 -7.44
CA VAL A 6 8.73 9.41 -7.75
C VAL A 6 8.50 9.35 -9.25
N ARG A 7 9.06 8.33 -9.91
CA ARG A 7 8.89 8.07 -11.34
C ARG A 7 7.66 7.20 -11.59
N GLU A 8 7.61 6.08 -10.88
CA GLU A 8 6.56 5.07 -11.04
C GLU A 8 6.20 4.45 -9.69
N VAL A 9 4.91 4.15 -9.52
CA VAL A 9 4.41 3.43 -8.35
C VAL A 9 3.57 2.25 -8.84
N ASN A 10 3.97 1.07 -8.43
CA ASN A 10 3.27 -0.18 -8.71
C ASN A 10 2.75 -0.79 -7.41
N ILE A 11 1.58 -1.43 -7.48
CA ILE A 11 1.00 -2.15 -6.36
C ILE A 11 0.59 -3.55 -6.83
N SER A 12 0.99 -4.55 -6.07
CA SER A 12 0.61 -5.95 -6.25
C SER A 12 -0.24 -6.38 -5.07
N ILE A 13 -1.37 -7.03 -5.36
CA ILE A 13 -2.29 -7.59 -4.36
C ILE A 13 -2.51 -9.07 -4.67
N ASP A 14 -2.25 -9.95 -3.71
CA ASP A 14 -2.53 -11.38 -3.82
C ASP A 14 -4.03 -11.62 -3.67
N GLU A 15 -4.71 -11.82 -4.80
CA GLU A 15 -6.14 -12.11 -4.85
C GLU A 15 -6.52 -13.44 -4.18
N LYS A 16 -5.57 -14.33 -3.86
CA LYS A 16 -5.89 -15.51 -3.01
C LYS A 16 -6.27 -15.10 -1.60
N ILE A 17 -5.76 -13.95 -1.13
CA ILE A 17 -6.05 -13.36 0.19
C ILE A 17 -7.15 -12.31 0.04
N TYR A 18 -6.94 -11.32 -0.83
CA TYR A 18 -7.82 -10.17 -1.02
C TYR A 18 -8.75 -10.34 -2.23
N ASN A 19 -9.50 -11.46 -2.26
CA ASN A 19 -10.52 -11.69 -3.29
C ASN A 19 -11.80 -10.89 -3.04
N GLU A 20 -12.75 -11.01 -3.97
CA GLU A 20 -14.07 -10.40 -3.89
C GLU A 20 -14.81 -10.71 -2.58
N LYS A 21 -14.73 -11.94 -2.05
CA LYS A 21 -15.39 -12.31 -0.80
C LYS A 21 -14.78 -11.56 0.38
N TRP A 22 -13.46 -11.48 0.46
CA TRP A 22 -12.78 -10.67 1.48
C TRP A 22 -13.21 -9.20 1.36
N LEU A 23 -13.23 -8.67 0.14
CA LEU A 23 -13.57 -7.27 -0.11
C LEU A 23 -15.01 -6.94 0.27
N GLN A 24 -15.95 -7.84 0.03
CA GLN A 24 -17.35 -7.70 0.43
C GLN A 24 -17.49 -7.63 1.96
N GLU A 25 -16.79 -8.50 2.71
CA GLU A 25 -16.81 -8.46 4.18
C GLU A 25 -16.11 -7.20 4.71
N PHE A 26 -14.95 -6.87 4.17
CA PHE A 26 -14.20 -5.65 4.51
C PHE A 26 -15.06 -4.40 4.31
N SER A 27 -15.73 -4.28 3.16
CA SER A 27 -16.53 -3.12 2.78
C SER A 27 -17.79 -2.91 3.63
N LYS A 28 -18.22 -3.91 4.41
CA LYS A 28 -19.34 -3.75 5.36
C LYS A 28 -18.98 -2.88 6.56
N TYR A 29 -17.71 -2.91 6.97
CA TYR A 29 -17.25 -2.29 8.23
C TYR A 29 -16.22 -1.18 8.01
N MET A 30 -15.45 -1.27 6.92
CA MET A 30 -14.31 -0.40 6.64
C MET A 30 -14.63 0.54 5.47
N TYR A 31 -13.78 0.60 4.45
CA TYR A 31 -13.96 1.45 3.28
C TYR A 31 -14.82 0.73 2.24
N GLN A 32 -15.87 1.38 1.75
CA GLN A 32 -16.69 0.84 0.66
C GLN A 32 -15.86 0.77 -0.63
N LYS A 33 -15.60 -0.44 -1.12
CA LYS A 33 -14.80 -0.72 -2.33
C LYS A 33 -15.47 -1.82 -3.14
N ASN A 34 -15.62 -1.60 -4.44
CA ASN A 34 -16.35 -2.52 -5.32
C ASN A 34 -15.47 -3.60 -5.95
N ASN A 35 -14.16 -3.36 -6.02
CA ASN A 35 -13.19 -4.28 -6.63
C ASN A 35 -11.78 -4.02 -6.07
N VAL A 36 -10.85 -4.92 -6.42
CA VAL A 36 -9.44 -4.88 -5.99
C VAL A 36 -8.72 -3.64 -6.52
N ASP A 37 -9.06 -3.13 -7.70
CA ASP A 37 -8.47 -1.90 -8.24
C ASP A 37 -8.80 -0.67 -7.39
N GLU A 38 -10.04 -0.56 -6.89
CA GLU A 38 -10.42 0.51 -5.98
C GLU A 38 -9.68 0.40 -4.63
N LEU A 39 -9.49 -0.83 -4.13
CA LEU A 39 -8.69 -1.08 -2.93
C LEU A 39 -7.24 -0.66 -3.14
N ALA A 40 -6.64 -1.04 -4.28
CA ALA A 40 -5.28 -0.68 -4.66
C ALA A 40 -5.08 0.85 -4.70
N ARG A 41 -5.99 1.57 -5.36
CA ARG A 41 -5.95 3.05 -5.40
C ARG A 41 -6.07 3.65 -4.02
N HIS A 42 -6.92 3.10 -3.15
CA HIS A 42 -7.06 3.58 -1.79
C HIS A 42 -5.78 3.40 -0.98
N ILE A 43 -5.16 2.22 -1.05
CA ILE A 43 -3.89 1.94 -0.39
C ILE A 43 -2.82 2.95 -0.83
N LEU A 44 -2.65 3.13 -2.14
CA LEU A 44 -1.67 4.08 -2.68
C LEU A 44 -1.94 5.52 -2.22
N GLN A 45 -3.21 5.96 -2.23
CA GLN A 45 -3.57 7.30 -1.75
C GLN A 45 -3.23 7.50 -0.28
N VAL A 46 -3.48 6.51 0.57
CA VAL A 46 -3.18 6.59 2.00
C VAL A 46 -1.67 6.68 2.21
N LEU A 47 -0.90 5.77 1.61
CA LEU A 47 0.56 5.75 1.75
C LEU A 47 1.20 7.04 1.23
N LEU A 48 0.83 7.51 0.03
CA LEU A 48 1.39 8.73 -0.55
C LEU A 48 1.03 9.99 0.25
N ARG A 49 -0.10 10.01 0.95
CA ARG A 49 -0.55 11.17 1.72
C ARG A 49 -0.01 11.18 3.15
N LEU A 50 0.05 10.03 3.80
CA LEU A 50 0.34 9.92 5.24
C LEU A 50 1.75 9.39 5.53
N GLY A 51 2.40 8.77 4.54
CA GLY A 51 3.74 8.19 4.65
C GLY A 51 3.72 6.68 4.43
N MET A 52 4.86 6.15 3.95
CA MET A 52 5.00 4.72 3.61
C MET A 52 4.89 3.78 4.83
N ASP A 53 5.20 4.29 6.02
CA ASP A 53 5.11 3.54 7.27
C ASP A 53 3.72 3.62 7.93
N THR A 54 2.71 4.12 7.21
CA THR A 54 1.34 4.28 7.74
C THR A 54 0.63 2.93 7.85
N ASN A 55 0.04 2.66 9.02
CA ASN A 55 -0.92 1.57 9.16
C ASN A 55 -2.23 1.93 8.48
N ILE A 56 -2.72 1.07 7.58
CA ILE A 56 -4.02 1.27 6.94
C ILE A 56 -5.07 0.50 7.74
N GLU A 57 -6.02 1.21 8.32
CA GLU A 57 -7.03 0.63 9.20
C GLU A 57 -7.78 -0.53 8.51
N GLY A 58 -7.84 -1.68 9.18
CA GLY A 58 -8.48 -2.89 8.65
C GLY A 58 -7.70 -3.65 7.58
N ILE A 59 -6.53 -3.15 7.18
CA ILE A 59 -5.63 -3.82 6.22
C ILE A 59 -4.29 -4.18 6.88
N GLY A 60 -3.64 -3.21 7.54
CA GLY A 60 -2.35 -3.36 8.19
C GLY A 60 -1.24 -2.50 7.57
N TYR A 61 0.00 -2.78 7.98
CA TYR A 61 1.21 -2.20 7.38
C TYR A 61 1.52 -2.88 6.05
N ILE A 62 1.67 -2.08 5.01
CA ILE A 62 1.96 -2.57 3.66
C ILE A 62 3.46 -2.77 3.49
N LYS A 63 3.86 -3.80 2.74
CA LYS A 63 5.26 -3.96 2.34
C LYS A 63 5.59 -2.92 1.27
N VAL A 64 6.61 -2.11 1.48
CA VAL A 64 7.09 -1.12 0.51
C VAL A 64 8.53 -1.45 0.11
N ASN A 65 8.79 -1.60 -1.19
CA ASN A 65 10.10 -1.95 -1.73
C ASN A 65 10.76 -3.17 -1.03
N GLY A 66 9.98 -4.23 -0.83
CA GLY A 66 10.46 -5.46 -0.19
C GLY A 66 10.44 -5.48 1.34
N GLU A 67 10.20 -4.36 2.01
CA GLU A 67 10.31 -4.25 3.47
C GLU A 67 9.00 -3.79 4.14
N TYR A 68 8.74 -4.29 5.34
CA TYR A 68 7.73 -3.72 6.23
C TYR A 68 8.40 -2.75 7.21
N PRO A 69 7.66 -1.82 7.83
CA PRO A 69 8.18 -1.01 8.93
C PRO A 69 8.76 -1.90 10.04
N THR A 70 9.89 -1.49 10.61
CA THR A 70 10.65 -2.30 11.59
C THR A 70 9.90 -2.60 12.88
N PHE A 71 8.89 -1.79 13.20
CA PHE A 71 8.01 -1.94 14.35
C PHE A 71 6.73 -2.73 14.04
N ALA A 72 6.51 -3.13 12.79
CA ALA A 72 5.38 -3.97 12.42
C ALA A 72 5.66 -5.42 12.85
N ASP A 73 4.68 -6.04 13.50
CA ASP A 73 4.68 -7.44 13.89
C ASP A 73 3.82 -8.28 12.94
N ASP A 74 3.81 -9.60 13.14
CA ASP A 74 3.10 -10.52 12.24
C ASP A 74 1.57 -10.39 12.30
N TYR A 75 1.03 -9.71 13.31
CA TYR A 75 -0.40 -9.44 13.43
C TYR A 75 -0.81 -8.14 12.75
N THR A 76 0.13 -7.22 12.57
CA THR A 76 -0.12 -5.88 12.04
C THR A 76 0.35 -5.71 10.60
N LYS A 77 1.18 -6.63 10.08
CA LYS A 77 1.56 -6.70 8.66
C LYS A 77 0.37 -7.13 7.79
N ALA A 78 0.25 -6.54 6.60
CA ALA A 78 -0.71 -6.92 5.58
C ALA A 78 -0.07 -7.93 4.60
N PRO A 79 -0.25 -9.25 4.80
CA PRO A 79 0.39 -10.25 3.93
C PRO A 79 -0.20 -10.21 2.53
N GLY A 80 0.63 -10.27 1.50
CA GLY A 80 0.18 -10.34 0.10
C GLY A 80 -0.13 -8.98 -0.54
N ILE A 81 0.18 -7.86 0.11
CA ILE A 81 0.19 -6.54 -0.52
C ILE A 81 1.62 -6.00 -0.54
N GLU A 82 2.06 -5.57 -1.71
CA GLU A 82 3.35 -4.90 -1.88
C GLU A 82 3.22 -3.69 -2.79
N VAL A 83 3.85 -2.58 -2.38
CA VAL A 83 4.00 -1.36 -3.18
C VAL A 83 5.46 -1.21 -3.54
N THR A 84 5.73 -1.06 -4.84
CA THR A 84 7.07 -0.77 -5.36
C THR A 84 7.09 0.67 -5.87
N ILE A 85 8.07 1.45 -5.41
CA ILE A 85 8.25 2.85 -5.79
C ILE A 85 9.62 2.98 -6.46
N ASP A 86 9.60 3.38 -7.72
CA ASP A 86 10.81 3.76 -8.45
C ASP A 86 11.07 5.25 -8.28
N PHE A 87 12.28 5.57 -7.83
CA PHE A 87 12.71 6.92 -7.50
C PHE A 87 13.78 7.38 -8.49
N ASP A 88 13.54 8.50 -9.17
CA ASP A 88 14.55 9.19 -9.96
C ASP A 88 15.26 10.25 -9.11
N GLU A 89 16.60 10.23 -9.10
CA GLU A 89 17.39 11.35 -8.58
C GLU A 89 17.47 12.47 -9.63
N ILE A 90 17.09 13.68 -9.23
CA ILE A 90 17.16 14.89 -10.04
C ILE A 90 18.18 15.83 -9.40
N ASP A 91 19.26 16.09 -10.14
CA ASP A 91 20.23 17.15 -9.81
C ASP A 91 19.75 18.49 -10.40
N ILE A 92 19.56 19.48 -9.53
CA ILE A 92 19.27 20.87 -9.95
C ILE A 92 20.52 21.72 -9.69
N TYR A 93 21.04 22.32 -10.77
CA TYR A 93 22.19 23.23 -10.78
C TYR A 93 21.76 24.68 -10.52
#